data_AF-A0A356IUM9-F1
#
_entry.id   AF-A0A356IUM9-F1
#
_cell.length_a   1.000
_cell.length_b   1.000
_cell.length_c   1.000
_cell.angle_alpha   90.00
_cell.angle_beta   90.00
_cell.angle_gamma   90.00
#
_symmetry.space_group_name_H-M   'P 1'
#
loop_
_entity.id
_entity.type
_entity.pdbx_description
1 polymer ?
#
loop_
_entity_poly.entity_id
_entity_poly.type
_entity_poly.pdbx_seq_one_letter_code
_entity_poly.pdbx_strand_id
1 'polypeptide(L)'
;GKIKVEKLKGEFEKEKAGLEALNMKGKNLQERIQKDGAVMSAEERHKMEKELMEIAQELKFKEQQLKQSGQADQRQVVESMLPKFQQAMKDIIAEQKIDMVLRREAVLDMNPKLDITDLVVEKMNNIKN
;
A
#
# COMPACT_ATOMS: atom_id res chain seq x y z
N GLY A 1 -0.53 -7.71 -13.57
CA GLY A 1 -1.56 -7.40 -12.56
C GLY A 1 -1.44 -8.30 -11.34
N LYS A 2 -2.18 -9.41 -11.30
CA LYS A 2 -2.31 -10.27 -10.10
C LYS A 2 -1.00 -10.72 -9.43
N ILE A 3 -0.05 -11.28 -10.19
CA ILE A 3 1.24 -11.75 -9.64
C ILE A 3 2.04 -10.60 -8.99
N LYS A 4 1.99 -9.40 -9.57
CA LYS A 4 2.68 -8.23 -9.04
C LYS A 4 2.01 -7.73 -7.75
N VAL A 5 0.68 -7.71 -7.72
CA VAL A 5 -0.11 -7.38 -6.53
C VAL A 5 0.13 -8.38 -5.39
N GLU A 6 0.20 -9.68 -5.69
CA GLU A 6 0.49 -10.73 -4.70
C GLU A 6 1.89 -10.59 -4.12
N LYS A 7 2.90 -10.31 -4.95
CA LYS A 7 4.27 -10.07 -4.47
C LYS A 7 4.34 -8.83 -3.56
N LEU A 8 3.77 -7.71 -3.99
CA LEU A 8 3.73 -6.47 -3.20
C LEU A 8 2.97 -6.65 -1.88
N LYS A 9 1.89 -7.43 -1.89
CA LYS A 9 1.16 -7.80 -0.67
C LYS A 9 2.04 -8.60 0.29
N GLY A 10 2.81 -9.58 -0.21
CA GLY A 10 3.73 -10.36 0.63
C GLY A 10 4.82 -9.51 1.27
N GLU A 11 5.40 -8.58 0.51
CA GLU A 11 6.41 -7.63 1.01
C GLU A 11 5.80 -6.70 2.08
N PHE A 12 4.61 -6.16 1.84
CA PHE A 12 3.89 -5.32 2.80
C PHE A 12 3.57 -6.03 4.12
N GLU A 13 3.06 -7.27 4.07
CA GLU A 13 2.76 -8.05 5.29
C GLU A 13 4.03 -8.35 6.09
N LYS A 14 5.15 -8.61 5.42
CA LYS A 14 6.45 -8.83 6.08
C LYS A 14 6.94 -7.57 6.81
N GLU A 15 6.84 -6.42 6.15
CA GLU A 15 7.21 -5.13 6.76
C GLU A 15 6.31 -4.77 7.95
N LYS A 16 5.01 -5.01 7.81
CA LYS A 16 4.03 -4.82 8.89
C LYS A 16 4.33 -5.72 10.10
N ALA A 17 4.62 -7.00 9.89
CA ALA A 17 5.00 -7.91 10.98
C ALA A 17 6.28 -7.45 11.70
N GLY A 18 7.25 -6.91 10.96
CA GLY A 18 8.46 -6.31 11.54
C GLY A 18 8.18 -5.09 12.41
N LEU A 19 7.27 -4.21 11.98
CA LEU A 19 6.82 -3.05 12.77
C LEU A 19 6.10 -3.48 14.04
N GLU A 20 5.21 -4.48 13.96
CA GLU A 20 4.50 -5.01 15.13
C GLU A 20 5.47 -5.59 16.16
N ALA A 21 6.50 -6.34 15.70
CA ALA A 21 7.54 -6.88 16.56
C ALA A 21 8.35 -5.79 17.29
N LEU A 22 8.75 -4.72 16.57
CA LEU A 22 9.45 -3.58 17.16
C LEU A 22 8.59 -2.82 18.17
N ASN A 23 7.30 -2.66 17.88
CA ASN A 23 6.35 -2.00 18.78
C ASN A 23 6.17 -2.80 20.07
N MET A 24 6.03 -4.13 19.98
CA MET A 24 6.02 -5.01 21.15
C MET A 24 7.32 -4.92 21.95
N LYS A 25 8.48 -4.91 21.29
CA LYS A 25 9.78 -4.77 21.95
C LYS A 25 9.87 -3.44 22.72
N GLY A 26 9.47 -2.33 22.09
CA GLY A 26 9.45 -1.00 22.70
C GLY A 26 8.53 -0.93 23.92
N LYS A 27 7.30 -1.47 23.82
CA LYS A 27 6.35 -1.54 24.93
C LYS A 27 6.89 -2.35 26.11
N ASN A 28 7.43 -3.53 25.85
CA ASN A 28 7.99 -4.38 26.90
C ASN A 28 9.17 -3.69 27.61
N LEU A 29 10.03 -2.99 26.85
CA LEU A 29 11.15 -2.24 27.42
C LEU A 29 10.66 -1.05 28.26
N GLN A 30 9.66 -0.32 27.77
CA GLN A 30 9.03 0.78 28.51
C GLN A 30 8.40 0.30 29.81
N GLU A 31 7.66 -0.82 29.78
CA GLU A 31 7.07 -1.42 30.99
C GLU A 31 8.14 -1.85 32.00
N ARG A 32 9.25 -2.41 31.52
CA ARG A 32 10.37 -2.83 32.38
C ARG A 32 11.02 -1.62 33.07
N ILE A 33 11.26 -0.54 32.33
CA ILE A 33 11.79 0.71 32.91
C ILE A 33 10.82 1.28 33.95
N GLN A 34 9.50 1.20 33.70
CA GLN A 34 8.49 1.70 34.65
C GLN A 34 8.39 0.86 35.92
N LYS A 35 8.44 -0.48 35.81
CA LYS A 35 8.30 -1.40 36.96
C LYS A 35 9.59 -1.52 37.77
N ASP A 36 10.71 -1.71 37.09
CA ASP A 36 11.99 -2.07 37.71
C ASP A 36 12.96 -0.88 37.81
N GLY A 37 12.64 0.26 37.18
CA GLY A 37 13.54 1.42 37.12
C GLY A 37 13.92 2.04 38.46
N ALA A 38 13.15 1.76 39.52
CA ALA A 38 13.45 2.19 40.89
C ALA A 38 14.54 1.33 41.57
N VAL A 39 14.75 0.09 41.11
CA VAL A 39 15.75 -0.83 41.67
C VAL A 39 16.97 -1.02 40.75
N MET A 40 16.93 -0.46 39.54
CA MET A 40 18.04 -0.48 38.58
C MET A 40 19.16 0.50 38.96
N SER A 41 20.39 0.18 38.55
CA SER A 41 21.48 1.16 38.56
C SER A 41 21.24 2.27 37.54
N ALA A 42 21.85 3.43 37.74
CA ALA A 42 21.77 4.55 36.81
C ALA A 42 22.28 4.19 35.40
N GLU A 43 23.33 3.36 35.33
CA GLU A 43 23.93 2.92 34.06
C GLU A 43 23.01 1.96 33.29
N GLU A 44 22.41 0.98 33.96
CA GLU A 44 21.43 0.07 33.36
C GLU A 44 20.20 0.83 32.87
N ARG A 45 19.67 1.74 33.69
CA ARG A 45 18.53 2.59 33.32
C ARG A 45 18.83 3.41 32.08
N HIS A 46 19.99 4.07 32.04
CA HIS A 46 20.40 4.88 30.89
C HIS A 46 20.54 4.04 29.61
N LYS A 47 21.08 2.82 29.72
CA LYS A 47 21.18 1.88 28.59
C LYS A 47 19.80 1.49 28.04
N MET A 48 18.83 1.21 28.91
CA MET A 48 17.47 0.86 28.50
C MET A 48 16.71 2.06 27.92
N GLU A 49 16.88 3.25 28.47
CA GLU A 49 16.31 4.49 27.90
C GLU A 49 16.87 4.78 26.51
N LYS A 50 18.18 4.55 26.31
CA LYS A 50 18.82 4.65 25.00
C LYS A 50 18.27 3.63 24.00
N GLU A 51 18.14 2.36 24.41
CA GLU A 51 17.56 1.32 23.55
C GLU A 51 16.09 1.65 23.19
N LEU A 52 15.31 2.20 24.13
CA LEU A 52 13.94 2.64 23.86
C LEU A 52 13.90 3.79 22.83
N MET A 53 14.82 4.75 22.93
CA MET A 53 14.96 5.84 21.97
C MET A 53 15.34 5.32 20.58
N GLU A 54 16.26 4.36 20.49
CA GLU A 54 16.65 3.71 19.23
C GLU A 54 15.46 2.98 18.60
N ILE A 55 14.71 2.20 19.39
CA ILE A 55 13.48 1.53 18.91
C ILE A 55 12.45 2.54 18.41
N ALA A 56 12.25 3.65 19.13
CA ALA A 56 11.30 4.68 18.73
C ALA A 56 11.71 5.37 17.41
N GLN A 57 13.00 5.61 17.21
CA GLN A 57 13.53 6.14 15.95
C GLN A 57 13.36 5.15 14.80
N GLU A 58 13.67 3.87 15.04
CA GLU A 58 13.51 2.81 14.04
C GLU A 58 12.04 2.63 13.65
N LEU A 59 11.11 2.65 14.61
CA LEU A 59 9.67 2.59 14.36
C LEU A 59 9.23 3.73 13.45
N LYS A 60 9.56 4.98 13.80
CA LYS A 60 9.21 6.15 12.99
C LYS A 60 9.76 6.04 11.56
N PHE A 61 11.01 5.60 11.42
CA PHE A 61 11.65 5.41 10.12
C PHE A 61 10.92 4.36 9.28
N LYS A 62 10.65 3.18 9.87
CA LYS A 62 9.97 2.07 9.17
C LYS A 62 8.52 2.39 8.85
N GLU A 63 7.79 3.10 9.70
CA GLU A 63 6.43 3.56 9.41
C GLU A 63 6.41 4.50 8.21
N GLN A 64 7.35 5.44 8.15
CA GLN A 64 7.49 6.33 7.01
C GLN A 64 7.85 5.55 5.74
N GLN A 65 8.78 4.60 5.84
CA GLN A 65 9.19 3.76 4.72
C GLN A 65 8.02 2.92 4.19
N LEU A 66 7.25 2.25 5.06
CA LEU A 66 6.08 1.46 4.69
C LEU A 66 5.03 2.32 3.97
N LYS A 67 4.76 3.53 4.47
CA LYS A 67 3.83 4.48 3.83
C LYS A 67 4.32 4.89 2.45
N GLN A 68 5.61 5.18 2.29
CA GLN A 68 6.19 5.55 1.00
C GLN A 68 6.19 4.37 0.02
N SER A 69 6.54 3.16 0.48
CA SER A 69 6.49 1.94 -0.34
C SER A 69 5.08 1.69 -0.84
N GLY A 70 4.08 1.72 0.06
CA GLY A 70 2.68 1.51 -0.32
C GLY A 70 2.18 2.51 -1.39
N GLN A 71 2.61 3.78 -1.32
CA GLN A 71 2.31 4.76 -2.36
C GLN A 71 3.02 4.47 -3.69
N ALA A 72 4.29 4.07 -3.64
CA ALA A 72 5.05 3.69 -4.84
C ALA A 72 4.45 2.44 -5.50
N ASP A 73 4.11 1.43 -4.70
CA ASP A 73 3.50 0.18 -5.12
C ASP A 73 2.14 0.42 -5.78
N GLN A 74 1.30 1.27 -5.19
CA GLN A 74 0.02 1.65 -5.78
C GLN A 74 0.21 2.28 -7.17
N ARG A 75 1.15 3.22 -7.32
CA ARG A 75 1.47 3.83 -8.62
C ARG A 75 1.97 2.78 -9.61
N GLN A 76 2.87 1.91 -9.17
CA GLN A 76 3.47 0.87 -10.02
C GLN A 76 2.45 -0.18 -10.49
N VAL A 77 1.43 -0.47 -9.67
CA VAL A 77 0.31 -1.34 -10.04
C VAL A 77 -0.55 -0.65 -11.09
N VAL A 78 -0.94 0.61 -10.89
CA VAL A 78 -1.72 1.40 -11.86
C VAL A 78 -0.99 1.50 -13.20
N GLU A 79 0.29 1.88 -13.19
CA GLU A 79 1.13 1.96 -14.38
C GLU A 79 1.21 0.62 -15.13
N SER A 80 1.30 -0.49 -14.39
CA SER A 80 1.34 -1.82 -15.01
C SER A 80 0.03 -2.23 -15.69
N MET A 81 -1.09 -1.59 -15.33
CA MET A 81 -2.40 -1.86 -15.91
C MET A 81 -2.71 -0.94 -17.11
N LEU A 82 -2.04 0.21 -17.20
CA LEU A 82 -2.30 1.23 -18.22
C LEU A 82 -2.22 0.69 -19.67
N PRO A 83 -1.26 -0.15 -20.06
CA PRO A 83 -1.22 -0.69 -21.43
C PRO A 83 -2.44 -1.57 -21.75
N LYS A 84 -2.86 -2.42 -20.81
CA LYS A 84 -4.05 -3.27 -20.98
C LYS A 84 -5.32 -2.44 -21.04
N PHE A 85 -5.41 -1.40 -20.21
CA PHE A 85 -6.51 -0.45 -20.25
C PHE A 85 -6.59 0.25 -21.61
N GLN A 86 -5.46 0.77 -22.12
CA GLN A 86 -5.41 1.42 -23.44
C GLN A 86 -5.80 0.46 -24.56
N GLN A 87 -5.36 -0.81 -24.51
CA GLN A 87 -5.75 -1.82 -25.48
C GLN A 87 -7.25 -2.13 -25.42
N ALA A 88 -7.77 -2.41 -24.23
CA ALA A 88 -9.19 -2.68 -24.01
C ALA A 88 -10.07 -1.52 -24.51
N MET A 89 -9.69 -0.28 -24.20
CA MET A 89 -10.36 0.93 -24.67
C MET A 89 -10.40 1.00 -26.20
N LYS A 90 -9.27 0.77 -26.88
CA LYS A 90 -9.20 0.79 -28.35
C LYS A 90 -10.12 -0.26 -28.97
N ASP A 91 -10.10 -1.48 -28.43
CA ASP A 91 -10.91 -2.57 -28.96
C ASP A 91 -12.41 -2.27 -28.80
N ILE A 92 -12.83 -1.78 -27.64
CA ILE A 92 -14.23 -1.42 -27.37
C ILE A 92 -14.69 -0.26 -28.26
N ILE A 93 -13.86 0.77 -28.41
CA ILE A 93 -14.15 1.91 -29.28
C ILE A 93 -14.37 1.44 -30.72
N ALA A 94 -13.53 0.55 -31.23
CA ALA A 94 -13.64 0.01 -32.57
C ALA A 94 -14.87 -0.91 -32.74
N GLU A 95 -15.12 -1.80 -31.77
CA GLU A 95 -16.23 -2.76 -31.80
C GLU A 95 -17.60 -2.08 -31.75
N GLN A 96 -17.73 -1.05 -30.90
CA GLN A 96 -19.00 -0.34 -30.70
C GLN A 96 -19.12 0.94 -31.52
N LYS A 97 -18.09 1.29 -32.30
CA LYS A 97 -18.03 2.53 -33.11
C LYS A 97 -18.29 3.77 -32.26
N ILE A 98 -17.58 3.87 -31.14
CA ILE A 98 -17.73 4.99 -30.20
C ILE A 98 -16.90 6.17 -30.69
N ASP A 99 -17.54 7.31 -30.94
CA ASP A 99 -16.85 8.52 -31.40
C ASP A 99 -16.22 9.33 -30.26
N MET A 100 -16.79 9.23 -29.04
CA MET A 100 -16.33 10.01 -27.89
C MET A 100 -16.49 9.23 -26.59
N VAL A 101 -15.45 9.30 -25.75
CA VAL A 101 -15.47 8.77 -24.38
C VAL A 101 -15.28 9.94 -23.42
N LEU A 102 -16.19 10.07 -22.46
CA LEU A 102 -16.15 11.09 -21.42
C LEU A 102 -15.72 10.47 -20.10
N ARG A 103 -14.95 11.21 -19.31
CA ARG A 103 -14.62 10.78 -17.94
C ARG A 103 -15.85 10.97 -17.05
N ARG A 104 -16.08 10.02 -16.13
CA ARG A 104 -17.29 9.97 -15.29
C ARG A 104 -17.46 11.23 -14.44
N GLU A 105 -16.37 11.84 -14.00
CA GLU A 105 -16.36 13.07 -13.20
C GLU A 105 -16.77 14.33 -14.00
N ALA A 106 -16.75 14.28 -15.33
CA ALA A 106 -17.19 15.38 -16.20
C ALA A 106 -18.68 15.29 -16.56
N VAL A 107 -19.39 14.28 -16.08
CA VAL A 107 -20.77 13.96 -16.47
C VAL A 107 -21.71 14.15 -15.28
N LEU A 108 -22.68 15.07 -15.41
CA LEU A 108 -23.69 15.34 -14.38
C LEU A 108 -24.77 14.25 -14.32
N ASP A 109 -25.25 13.80 -15.47
CA ASP A 109 -26.21 12.70 -15.61
C ASP A 109 -26.03 12.03 -16.98
N MET A 110 -26.30 10.72 -17.04
CA MET A 110 -26.17 9.91 -18.26
C MET A 110 -26.99 8.62 -18.10
N ASN A 111 -27.53 8.12 -19.22
CA ASN A 111 -28.11 6.78 -19.26
C ASN A 111 -27.06 5.72 -18.86
N PRO A 112 -27.26 4.92 -17.80
CA PRO A 112 -26.30 3.92 -17.33
C PRO A 112 -25.90 2.89 -18.40
N LYS A 113 -26.74 2.66 -19.41
CA LYS A 113 -26.43 1.76 -20.54
C LYS A 113 -25.29 2.27 -21.43
N LEU A 114 -24.92 3.54 -21.31
CA LEU A 114 -23.78 4.13 -22.02
C LEU A 114 -22.47 4.03 -21.24
N ASP A 115 -22.52 3.52 -19.99
CA ASP A 115 -21.32 3.28 -19.20
C ASP A 115 -20.61 2.01 -19.70
N ILE A 116 -19.38 2.18 -20.17
CA ILE A 116 -18.54 1.10 -20.68
C ILE A 116 -17.57 0.55 -19.62
N THR A 117 -17.60 1.04 -18.37
CA THR A 117 -16.61 0.71 -17.34
C THR A 117 -16.51 -0.80 -17.12
N ASP A 118 -17.65 -1.48 -16.94
CA ASP A 118 -17.68 -2.93 -16.73
C ASP A 118 -17.12 -3.70 -17.93
N LEU A 119 -17.45 -3.23 -19.14
CA LEU A 119 -16.95 -3.82 -20.38
C LEU A 119 -15.43 -3.66 -20.51
N VAL A 120 -14.88 -2.50 -20.14
CA VAL A 120 -13.43 -2.25 -20.12
C VAL A 120 -12.76 -3.20 -19.14
N VAL A 121 -13.32 -3.38 -17.94
CA VAL A 121 -12.80 -4.31 -16.94
C VAL A 121 -12.82 -5.75 -17.46
N GLU A 122 -13.92 -6.19 -18.07
CA GLU A 122 -14.04 -7.52 -18.66
C GLU A 122 -12.99 -7.74 -19.76
N LYS A 123 -12.86 -6.78 -20.69
CA LYS A 123 -11.88 -6.84 -21.77
C LYS A 123 -10.45 -6.89 -21.23
N MET A 124 -10.11 -6.07 -20.23
CA MET A 124 -8.81 -6.09 -19.57
C MET A 124 -8.47 -7.44 -18.93
N ASN A 125 -9.45 -8.12 -18.35
CA ASN A 125 -9.28 -9.46 -17.77
C ASN A 125 -9.04 -10.54 -18.83
N ASN A 126 -9.61 -10.36 -20.03
CA ASN A 126 -9.47 -11.29 -21.15
C ASN A 126 -8.18 -11.10 -21.95
N ILE A 127 -7.52 -9.94 -21.85
CA ILE A 127 -6.19 -9.71 -22.43
C ILE A 127 -5.15 -10.52 -21.63
N LYS A 128 -4.58 -11.57 -22.22
CA LYS A 128 -3.50 -12.36 -21.61
C LYS A 128 -2.25 -11.50 -21.39
N ASN A 129 -1.49 -11.80 -20.33
CA ASN A 129 -0.21 -11.13 -20.04
C ASN A 129 0.86 -11.54 -21.05
#